data_AF-A0A255SVS5-F1
#
_entry.id   AF-A0A255SVS5-F1
#
_cell.length_a   1.000
_cell.length_b   1.000
_cell.length_c   1.000
_cell.angle_alpha   90.00
_cell.angle_beta   90.00
_cell.angle_gamma   90.00
#
_symmetry.space_group_name_H-M   'P 1'
#
loop_
_entity.id
_entity.type
_entity.pdbx_description
1 polymer ?
#
loop_
_entity_poly.entity_id
_entity_poly.type
_entity_poly.pdbx_seq_one_letter_code
_entity_poly.pdbx_strand_id
1 'polypeptide(L)' 'MNWAYLAKNYFGKSRSWLYHKFSRQNNGKSDDFNDMDRELLRNALRDIAAMVNLAADRL' A
#
# COMPACT_ATOMS: atom_id res chain seq x y z
N MET A 1 5.59 -2.36 10.45
CA MET A 1 5.10 -1.92 9.13
C MET A 1 3.61 -1.62 9.23
N ASN A 2 3.09 -0.50 8.72
CA ASN A 2 1.65 -0.20 8.77
C ASN A 2 1.16 0.50 7.48
N TRP A 3 -0.16 0.65 7.33
CA TRP A 3 -0.78 1.25 6.14
C TRP A 3 -0.34 2.70 5.85
N ALA A 4 -0.01 3.48 6.89
CA ALA A 4 0.48 4.85 6.71
C ALA A 4 1.89 4.86 6.09
N TYR A 5 2.74 3.90 6.50
CA TYR A 5 4.06 3.72 5.91
C TYR A 5 3.96 3.37 4.42
N LEU A 6 3.08 2.43 4.06
CA LEU A 6 2.90 2.01 2.67
C LEU A 6 2.43 3.18 1.80
N ALA A 7 1.40 3.91 2.23
CA ALA A 7 0.89 5.08 1.50
C ALA A 7 1.96 6.16 1.30
N LYS A 8 2.75 6.46 2.33
CA LYS A 8 3.79 7.50 2.26
C LYS A 8 4.98 7.09 1.41
N ASN A 9 5.54 5.91 1.63
CA ASN A 9 6.84 5.54 1.05
C ASN A 9 6.74 4.94 -0.35
N TYR A 10 5.63 4.29 -0.69
CA TYR A 10 5.44 3.72 -2.02
C TYR A 10 4.63 4.63 -2.94
N PHE A 11 3.64 5.36 -2.41
CA PHE A 11 2.74 6.16 -3.23
C PHE A 11 2.93 7.68 -3.08
N GLY A 12 3.66 8.14 -2.06
CA GLY A 12 3.75 9.57 -1.75
C GLY A 12 2.40 10.18 -1.36
N LYS A 13 1.47 9.37 -0.82
CA LYS A 13 0.10 9.77 -0.49
C LYS A 13 -0.20 9.64 1.01
N SER A 14 -1.32 10.20 1.42
CA SER A 14 -1.82 10.09 2.79
C SER A 14 -2.37 8.68 3.07
N ARG A 15 -2.45 8.32 4.37
CA ARG A 15 -3.11 7.09 4.80
C ARG A 15 -4.57 7.01 4.33
N SER A 16 -5.28 8.14 4.37
CA SER A 16 -6.70 8.21 3.96
C SER A 16 -6.87 7.94 2.46
N TRP A 17 -5.93 8.39 1.61
CA TRP A 17 -5.92 8.04 0.20
C TRP A 17 -5.91 6.51 0.00
N LEU A 18 -5.02 5.81 0.72
CA LEU A 18 -4.91 4.36 0.61
C LEU A 18 -6.17 3.66 1.13
N TYR A 19 -6.78 4.20 2.20
CA TYR A 19 -8.04 3.70 2.72
C TYR A 19 -9.15 3.76 1.67
N HIS A 20 -9.31 4.90 0.98
CA HIS A 20 -10.31 5.08 -0.07
C HIS A 20 -10.13 4.10 -1.23
N LYS A 21 -8.87 3.86 -1.63
CA LYS A 21 -8.54 2.87 -2.66
C LYS A 21 -8.99 1.47 -2.28
N PHE A 22 -8.75 1.04 -1.05
CA PHE A 22 -9.19 -0.27 -0.58
C PHE A 22 -10.70 -0.36 -0.38
N SER A 23 -11.35 0.70 0.08
CA SER A 23 -12.81 0.75 0.18
C SER A 23 -13.50 0.92 -1.17
N ARG A 24 -12.73 1.18 -2.24
CA ARG A 24 -13.19 1.49 -3.61
C ARG A 24 -14.16 2.67 -3.67
N GLN A 25 -14.14 3.52 -2.65
CA GLN A 25 -15.09 4.61 -2.47
C GLN A 25 -14.42 5.83 -1.83
N ASN A 26 -14.70 6.99 -2.42
CA ASN A 26 -14.29 8.29 -1.93
C ASN A 26 -15.43 9.28 -2.13
N ASN A 27 -16.03 9.73 -1.02
CA ASN A 27 -17.18 10.65 -1.04
C ASN A 27 -18.30 10.21 -2.00
N GLY A 28 -18.64 8.91 -1.98
CA GLY A 28 -19.70 8.32 -2.82
C GLY A 28 -19.32 8.08 -4.29
N LYS A 29 -18.09 8.40 -4.70
CA LYS A 29 -17.57 8.10 -6.04
C LYS A 29 -16.68 6.87 -6.00
N SER A 30 -16.66 6.11 -7.10
CA SER A 30 -15.72 5.00 -7.29
C SER A 30 -14.29 5.53 -7.23
N ASP A 31 -13.46 4.92 -6.39
CA ASP A 31 -12.05 5.29 -6.22
C ASP A 31 -11.22 4.02 -6.07
N ASP A 32 -10.96 3.36 -7.19
CA ASP A 32 -10.13 2.14 -7.24
C ASP A 32 -8.71 2.48 -7.72
N PHE A 33 -7.78 1.55 -7.54
CA PHE A 33 -6.42 1.67 -8.08
C PHE A 33 -6.46 1.65 -9.62
N ASN A 34 -5.68 2.52 -10.24
CA ASN A 34 -5.36 2.40 -11.67
C ASN A 34 -4.31 1.28 -11.86
N ASP A 35 -4.05 0.89 -13.11
CA ASP A 35 -3.14 -0.23 -13.40
C ASP A 35 -1.70 0.00 -12.92
N MET A 36 -1.20 1.23 -13.00
CA MET A 36 0.13 1.58 -12.49
C MET A 36 0.17 1.46 -10.95
N ASP A 37 -0.85 1.98 -10.27
CA ASP A 37 -0.95 1.90 -8.81
C ASP A 37 -1.10 0.45 -8.34
N ARG A 38 -1.77 -0.42 -9.11
CA ARG A 38 -1.89 -1.85 -8.80
C ARG A 38 -0.55 -2.56 -8.87
N GLU A 39 0.24 -2.27 -9.89
CA GLU A 39 1.57 -2.87 -10.02
C GLU A 39 2.51 -2.35 -8.94
N LEU A 40 2.43 -1.05 -8.61
CA LEU A 40 3.17 -0.47 -7.50
C LEU A 40 2.77 -1.10 -6.16
N LEU A 41 1.46 -1.34 -5.93
CA LEU A 41 0.97 -2.03 -4.75
C LEU A 41 1.50 -3.46 -4.67
N ARG A 42 1.49 -4.20 -5.78
CA ARG A 42 2.04 -5.56 -5.86
C ARG A 42 3.50 -5.59 -5.42
N ASN A 43 4.32 -4.68 -5.95
CA ASN A 43 5.75 -4.61 -5.62
C ASN A 43 5.98 -4.18 -4.17
N ALA A 44 5.21 -3.19 -3.67
CA ALA A 44 5.26 -2.78 -2.27
C ALA A 44 4.97 -3.95 -1.30
N LEU A 45 3.97 -4.77 -1.60
CA LEU A 45 3.63 -5.93 -0.78
C LEU A 45 4.73 -7.01 -0.79
N ARG A 46 5.37 -7.23 -1.94
CA ARG A 46 6.50 -8.16 -2.07
C ARG A 46 7.71 -7.69 -1.26
N ASP A 47 8.04 -6.42 -1.33
CA ASP A 47 9.13 -5.82 -0.55
C ASP A 47 8.88 -5.98 0.96
N ILE A 48 7.66 -5.67 1.41
CA ILE A 48 7.28 -5.83 2.82
C ILE A 48 7.43 -7.28 3.26
N ALA A 49 7.01 -8.26 2.45
CA ALA A 49 7.18 -9.67 2.75
C ALA A 49 8.67 -10.06 2.89
N ALA A 50 9.52 -9.59 1.97
CA ALA A 50 10.97 -9.81 2.04
C ALA A 50 11.58 -9.19 3.30
N MET A 51 11.17 -7.96 3.67
CA MET A 51 11.63 -7.30 4.90
C MET A 51 11.24 -8.06 6.16
N VAL A 52 10.02 -8.61 6.20
CA VAL A 52 9.54 -9.41 7.34
C VAL A 52 10.36 -10.69 7.46
N ASN A 53 10.61 -11.39 6.36
CA ASN A 53 11.43 -12.61 6.37
C ASN A 53 12.86 -12.31 6.85
N LEU A 54 13.50 -11.28 6.31
CA LEU A 54 14.84 -10.86 6.74
C LEU A 54 14.90 -10.46 8.23
N ALA A 55 13.82 -9.87 8.75
CA ALA A 55 13.75 -9.54 10.17
C ALA A 55 13.59 -10.80 11.04
N ALA A 56 12.80 -11.77 10.58
CA ALA A 56 12.61 -13.05 11.26
C ALA A 56 13.91 -13.88 11.30
N ASP A 57 14.68 -13.91 10.21
CA ASP A 57 15.96 -14.63 10.12
C ASP A 57 17.05 -14.05 11.05
N ARG A 58 16.83 -12.85 11.61
CA ARG A 58 17.78 -12.14 12.50
C ARG A 58 17.42 -12.24 13.98
N LEU A 59 16.34 -12.92 14.33
CA LEU A 59 15.96 -13.23 15.71
C LEU A 59 16.74 -14.46 16.21
#